data_AF-A0A7C1J181-F1
#
_entry.id   AF-A0A7C1J181-F1
#
_cell.length_a   1.000
_cell.length_b   1.000
_cell.length_c   1.000
_cell.angle_alpha   90.00
_cell.angle_beta   90.00
_cell.angle_gamma   90.00
#
_symmetry.space_group_name_H-M   'P 1'
#
loop_
_entity.id
_entity.type
_entity.pdbx_description
1 polymer ?
#
loop_
_entity_poly.entity_id
_entity_poly.type
_entity_poly.pdbx_seq_one_letter_code
_entity_poly.pdbx_strand_id
1 'polypeptide(L)'
;MAGSVEFRWYWPETLAEDECFDLQVWRLGTQPAGIAWCRSTSCRISAPPAGPGDYLWRVQVIRVADGQVKEQLSEPSAQRTLKWLQ
;
A
#
# COMPACT_ATOMS: atom_id res chain seq x y z
N MET A 1 10.70 19.36 3.55
CA MET A 1 9.65 18.88 2.64
C MET A 1 9.70 17.38 2.79
N ALA A 2 8.69 16.75 3.39
CA ALA A 2 8.73 15.30 3.58
C ALA A 2 8.97 14.63 2.22
N GLY A 3 10.00 13.79 2.12
CA GLY A 3 10.42 13.23 0.83
C GLY A 3 9.36 12.28 0.29
N SER A 4 8.96 12.42 -0.98
CA SER A 4 8.04 11.45 -1.60
C SER A 4 8.69 10.07 -1.71
N VAL A 5 7.93 9.01 -1.46
CA VAL A 5 8.39 7.62 -1.63
C VAL A 5 7.60 6.95 -2.76
N GLU A 6 8.31 6.24 -3.61
CA GLU A 6 7.71 5.38 -4.63
C GLU A 6 7.80 3.91 -4.21
N PHE A 7 6.65 3.33 -3.89
CA PHE A 7 6.51 1.92 -3.58
C PHE A 7 6.42 1.13 -4.87
N ARG A 8 7.16 0.03 -4.97
CA ARG A 8 7.18 -0.85 -6.15
C ARG A 8 7.18 -2.30 -5.70
N TRP A 9 6.40 -3.12 -6.37
CA TRP A 9 6.32 -4.57 -6.14
C TRP A 9 6.25 -5.33 -7.45
N TYR A 10 6.37 -6.65 -7.36
CA TYR A 10 6.16 -7.56 -8.48
C TYR A 10 4.79 -8.20 -8.36
N TRP A 11 4.05 -8.24 -9.47
CA TRP A 11 2.82 -8.99 -9.61
C TRP A 11 2.79 -9.57 -11.02
N PRO A 12 2.74 -10.91 -11.19
CA PRO A 12 2.83 -11.54 -12.51
C PRO A 12 1.54 -11.47 -13.31
N GLU A 13 0.40 -11.26 -12.65
CA GLU A 13 -0.93 -11.31 -13.25
C GLU A 13 -1.45 -9.91 -13.61
N THR A 14 -2.57 -9.86 -14.32
CA THR A 14 -3.28 -8.59 -14.59
C THR A 14 -4.48 -8.50 -13.67
N LEU A 15 -4.65 -7.34 -13.01
CA LEU A 15 -5.84 -7.08 -12.20
C LEU A 15 -7.09 -6.99 -13.09
N ALA A 16 -8.23 -7.47 -12.58
CA ALA A 16 -9.52 -7.18 -13.20
C ALA A 16 -9.91 -5.69 -13.03
N GLU A 17 -10.95 -5.25 -13.75
CA GLU A 17 -11.38 -3.84 -13.76
C GLU A 17 -11.78 -3.32 -12.36
N ASP A 18 -12.42 -4.20 -11.58
CA ASP A 18 -12.90 -3.97 -10.22
C ASP A 18 -11.85 -4.32 -9.15
N GLU A 19 -10.61 -4.61 -9.54
CA GLU A 19 -9.52 -4.96 -8.63
C GLU A 19 -8.49 -3.84 -8.49
N CYS A 20 -7.93 -3.73 -7.30
CA CYS A 20 -6.88 -2.79 -6.95
C CYS A 20 -5.84 -3.45 -6.06
N PHE A 21 -4.62 -2.94 -6.09
CA PHE A 21 -3.68 -3.11 -5.00
C PHE A 21 -4.01 -2.12 -3.88
N ASP A 22 -4.25 -2.63 -2.68
CA ASP A 22 -4.26 -1.86 -1.44
C ASP A 22 -2.83 -1.74 -0.91
N LEU A 23 -2.26 -0.53 -1.00
CA LEU A 23 -0.98 -0.22 -0.38
C LEU A 23 -1.21 0.06 1.11
N GLN A 24 -0.72 -0.85 1.94
CA GLN A 24 -0.83 -0.73 3.39
C GLN A 24 0.49 -0.25 3.98
N VAL A 25 0.45 0.82 4.79
CA VAL A 25 1.63 1.41 5.45
C VAL A 25 1.29 1.76 6.89
N TRP A 26 2.13 1.35 7.83
CA TRP A 26 1.87 1.57 9.26
C TRP A 26 3.17 1.65 10.08
N ARG A 27 3.07 2.13 11.32
CA ARG A 27 4.21 2.21 12.23
C ARG A 27 4.56 0.84 12.80
N LEU A 28 5.82 0.62 13.14
CA LEU A 28 6.20 -0.58 13.86
C LEU A 28 5.40 -0.68 15.18
N GLY A 29 4.75 -1.82 15.42
CA GLY A 29 3.90 -2.06 16.59
C GLY A 29 2.43 -1.63 16.45
N THR A 30 2.01 -1.05 15.33
CA THR A 30 0.60 -0.76 15.05
C THR A 30 -0.01 -1.75 14.05
N GLN A 31 -1.32 -1.66 13.83
CA GLN A 31 -1.99 -2.47 12.81
C GLN A 31 -1.75 -1.92 11.39
N PRO A 32 -1.71 -2.77 10.35
CA PRO A 32 -1.71 -2.35 8.96
C PRO A 32 -2.92 -1.47 8.62
N ALA A 33 -2.69 -0.41 7.84
CA ALA A 33 -3.73 0.48 7.35
C ALA A 33 -3.51 0.75 5.86
N GLY A 34 -4.56 0.57 5.05
CA GLY A 34 -4.57 0.96 3.64
C GLY A 34 -4.51 2.48 3.52
N ILE A 35 -3.53 2.99 2.78
CA ILE A 35 -3.33 4.44 2.59
C ILE A 35 -3.58 4.89 1.15
N ALA A 36 -3.59 3.95 0.19
CA ALA A 36 -3.81 4.22 -1.21
C ALA A 36 -4.25 2.95 -1.95
N TRP A 37 -5.11 3.14 -2.95
CA TRP A 37 -5.43 2.10 -3.93
C TRP A 37 -4.80 2.45 -5.28
N CYS A 38 -4.24 1.45 -5.95
CA CYS A 38 -3.56 1.63 -7.21
C CYS A 38 -3.74 0.41 -8.12
N ARG A 39 -3.80 0.63 -9.43
CA ARG A 39 -3.93 -0.43 -10.43
C ARG A 39 -2.60 -0.80 -11.11
N SER A 40 -1.55 -0.02 -10.85
CA SER A 40 -0.19 -0.29 -11.30
C SER A 40 0.60 -0.96 -10.19
N THR A 41 1.68 -1.66 -10.53
CA THR A 41 2.63 -2.25 -9.56
C THR A 41 3.55 -1.23 -8.88
N SER A 42 3.15 0.04 -8.92
CA SER A 42 3.80 1.14 -8.24
C SER A 42 2.79 2.15 -7.73
N CYS A 43 3.10 2.76 -6.59
CA CYS A 43 2.32 3.83 -6.00
C CYS A 43 3.24 4.87 -5.37
N ARG A 44 3.06 6.14 -5.74
CA ARG A 44 3.83 7.25 -5.17
C ARG A 44 3.03 7.93 -4.07
N ILE A 45 3.65 8.03 -2.90
CA ILE A 45 3.08 8.69 -1.72
C ILE A 45 3.93 9.91 -1.40
N SER A 46 3.28 11.07 -1.38
CA SER A 46 3.96 12.36 -1.26
C SER A 46 4.43 12.67 0.17
N ALA A 47 3.83 12.05 1.19
CA ALA A 47 4.18 12.26 2.58
C ALA A 47 3.80 11.03 3.43
N PRO A 48 4.54 10.74 4.52
CA PRO A 48 4.18 9.66 5.42
C PRO A 48 2.87 9.95 6.16
N PRO A 49 2.05 8.92 6.46
CA PRO A 49 0.75 9.12 7.12
C PRO A 49 0.85 9.66 8.55
N ALA A 50 2.00 9.47 9.23
CA ALA A 50 2.21 9.90 10.61
C ALA A 50 3.57 10.59 10.82
N GLY A 51 4.05 11.37 9.84
CA GLY A 51 5.34 12.06 9.89
C GLY A 51 6.57 11.16 9.67
N PRO A 52 7.81 11.69 9.73
CA PRO A 52 9.04 10.92 9.50
C PRO A 52 9.24 9.77 10.48
N GLY A 53 10.03 8.77 10.09
CA GLY A 53 10.50 7.66 10.95
C GLY A 53 10.30 6.29 10.31
N ASP A 54 10.28 5.25 11.13
CA ASP A 54 10.24 3.87 10.65
C ASP A 54 8.81 3.37 10.46
N TYR A 55 8.62 2.64 9.36
CA TYR A 55 7.35 2.09 8.90
C TYR A 55 7.53 0.66 8.43
N LEU A 56 6.43 -0.07 8.47
CA LEU A 56 6.21 -1.31 7.75
C LEU A 56 5.25 -1.04 6.59
N TRP A 57 5.42 -1.79 5.50
CA TRP A 57 4.50 -1.75 4.39
C TRP A 57 4.34 -3.13 3.75
N ARG A 58 3.20 -3.32 3.08
CA ARG A 58 2.87 -4.48 2.24
C ARG A 58 1.79 -4.10 1.24
N VAL A 59 1.49 -5.01 0.32
CA VAL A 59 0.37 -4.87 -0.63
C VAL A 59 -0.58 -6.05 -0.54
N GLN A 60 -1.84 -5.83 -0.84
CA GLN A 60 -2.87 -6.86 -0.92
C GLN A 60 -3.78 -6.58 -2.12
N VAL A 61 -4.26 -7.61 -2.81
CA VAL A 61 -5.25 -7.45 -3.88
C VAL A 61 -6.64 -7.42 -3.26
N ILE A 62 -7.42 -6.41 -3.65
CA ILE A 62 -8.78 -6.20 -3.16
C ILE A 62 -9.74 -5.99 -4.32
N ARG A 63 -11.00 -6.36 -4.13
CA ARG A 63 -12.11 -5.95 -4.98
C ARG A 63 -12.71 -4.65 -4.46
N VAL A 64 -12.89 -3.68 -5.35
CA VAL A 64 -13.50 -2.38 -5.05
C VAL A 64 -14.72 -2.15 -5.92
N ALA A 65 -15.86 -1.86 -5.28
CA ALA A 65 -17.07 -1.41 -5.95
C ALA A 65 -17.71 -0.27 -5.15
N ASP A 66 -18.35 0.68 -5.83
CA ASP A 66 -19.01 1.83 -5.19
C ASP A 66 -18.11 2.61 -4.21
N GLY A 67 -16.81 2.71 -4.52
CA GLY A 67 -15.81 3.38 -3.68
C GLY A 67 -15.48 2.65 -2.37
N GLN A 68 -15.84 1.39 -2.23
CA GLN A 68 -15.63 0.59 -1.03
C GLN A 68 -14.92 -0.72 -1.33
N VAL A 69 -14.09 -1.17 -0.39
CA VAL A 69 -13.56 -2.55 -0.40
C VAL A 69 -14.72 -3.51 -0.20
N LYS A 70 -14.90 -4.44 -1.13
CA LYS A 70 -15.91 -5.50 -1.04
C LYS A 70 -15.31 -6.83 -0.59
N GLU A 71 -14.08 -7.10 -1.00
CA GLU A 71 -13.42 -8.38 -0.76
C GLU A 71 -11.90 -8.25 -0.73
N GLN A 72 -11.25 -9.07 0.09
CA GLN A 72 -9.81 -9.30 0.04
C GLN A 72 -9.56 -10.55 -0.80
N LEU A 73 -8.91 -10.38 -1.95
CA LEU A 73 -8.77 -11.44 -2.95
C LEU A 73 -7.45 -12.22 -2.83
N SER A 74 -6.47 -11.67 -2.13
CA SER A 74 -5.20 -12.32 -1.86
C SER A 74 -4.86 -12.29 -0.38
N GLU A 75 -4.01 -13.21 0.04
CA GLU A 75 -3.22 -12.99 1.26
C GLU A 75 -2.36 -11.72 1.11
N PRO A 76 -2.08 -10.99 2.20
CA PRO A 76 -1.17 -9.87 2.13
C PRO A 76 0.24 -10.32 1.74
N SER A 77 0.94 -9.50 0.96
CA SER A 77 2.34 -9.75 0.63
C SER A 77 3.22 -9.78 1.89
N ALA A 78 4.42 -10.32 1.75
CA ALA A 78 5.43 -10.23 2.80
C ALA A 78 5.70 -8.77 3.18
N GLN A 79 5.86 -8.52 4.48
CA GLN A 79 6.10 -7.19 5.02
C GLN A 79 7.51 -6.70 4.66
N ARG A 80 7.65 -5.38 4.52
CA ARG A 80 8.91 -4.71 4.24
C ARG A 80 9.06 -3.50 5.16
N THR A 81 10.29 -3.16 5.50
CA THR A 81 10.59 -1.96 6.28
C THR A 81 10.82 -0.77 5.36
N LEU A 82 10.49 0.42 5.85
CA LEU A 82 10.76 1.70 5.20
C LEU A 82 11.15 2.71 6.27
N LYS A 83 12.26 3.42 6.06
CA LYS A 83 12.60 4.60 6.85
C LYS A 83 12.26 5.85 6.05
N TRP A 84 11.29 6.62 6.54
CA TRP A 84 10.84 7.85 5.91
C TRP A 84 11.56 9.05 6.52
N LEU A 85 12.29 9.81 5.68
CA LEU A 85 13.09 10.95 6.12
C LEU A 85 12.33 12.28 5.95
N GLN A 86 12.76 13.30 6.69
CA GLN A 86 12.18 14.65 6.74
C GLN A 86 12.57 15.52 5.54
#